data_AF-A0A7J2V186-F1
#
_entry.id   AF-A0A7J2V186-F1
#
_cell.length_a   1.000
_cell.length_b   1.000
_cell.length_c   1.000
_cell.angle_alpha   90.00
_cell.angle_beta   90.00
_cell.angle_gamma   90.00
#
_symmetry.space_group_name_H-M   'P 1'
#
loop_
_entity.id
_entity.type
_entity.pdbx_description
1 polymer ?
#
loop_
_entity_poly.entity_id
_entity_poly.type
_entity_poly.pdbx_seq_one_letter_code
_entity_poly.pdbx_strand_id
1 'polypeptide(L)' 'MLSKYVTISVLREVKELLSREKGDRDWSSFLLELYREARRGRAREAFSELRNILGPEDLENIVRASKEFREGFRLG' A
#
# COMPACT_ATOMS: atom_id res chain seq x y z
N MET A 1 22.25 -15.32 3.31
CA MET A 1 22.65 -14.82 1.97
C MET A 1 23.04 -13.37 2.13
N LEU A 2 24.28 -12.98 1.80
CA LEU A 2 24.64 -11.56 1.74
C LEU A 2 23.87 -10.93 0.57
N SER A 3 22.91 -10.05 0.86
CA SER A 3 22.26 -9.25 -0.17
C SER A 3 23.31 -8.43 -0.92
N LYS A 4 23.30 -8.48 -2.25
CA LYS A 4 24.19 -7.67 -3.07
C LYS A 4 23.75 -6.21 -2.99
N TYR A 5 24.59 -5.36 -2.43
CA TYR A 5 24.36 -3.92 -2.46
C TYR A 5 24.56 -3.39 -3.87
N VAL A 6 23.67 -2.50 -4.29
CA VAL A 6 23.74 -1.80 -5.57
C VAL A 6 23.62 -0.30 -5.33
N THR A 7 24.26 0.49 -6.19
CA THR A 7 24.20 1.95 -6.12
C THR A 7 23.12 2.47 -7.04
N ILE A 8 22.27 3.36 -6.53
CA ILE A 8 21.36 4.16 -7.34
C ILE A 8 21.82 5.62 -7.33
N SER A 9 21.73 6.28 -8.48
CA SER A 9 22.00 7.70 -8.60
C SER A 9 20.73 8.49 -8.27
N VAL A 10 20.85 9.50 -7.42
CA VAL A 10 19.78 10.44 -7.08
C VAL A 10 20.36 11.85 -7.02
N LEU A 11 19.52 12.87 -7.12
CA LEU A 11 19.94 14.26 -6.92
C LEU A 11 20.52 14.44 -5.52
N ARG A 12 21.49 15.35 -5.39
CA ARG A 12 22.16 15.66 -4.13
C ARG A 12 21.16 16.04 -3.04
N GLU A 13 20.26 16.97 -3.36
CA GLU A 13 19.21 17.45 -2.46
C GLU A 13 18.29 16.32 -1.96
N VAL A 14 17.95 15.36 -2.84
CA VAL A 14 17.14 14.19 -2.48
C VAL A 14 17.90 13.31 -1.50
N LYS A 15 19.18 13.03 -1.77
CA LYS A 15 20.02 12.24 -0.85
C LYS A 15 20.14 12.92 0.51
N GLU A 16 20.36 14.23 0.54
CA GLU A 16 20.51 15.00 1.78
C GLU A 16 19.22 14.98 2.60
N LEU A 17 18.07 15.20 1.98
CA LEU A 17 16.75 15.10 2.62
C LEU A 17 16.54 13.70 3.20
N LEU A 18 16.67 12.65 2.38
CA LEU A 18 16.44 11.28 2.82
C LEU A 18 17.44 10.83 3.88
N SER A 19 18.68 11.34 3.87
CA SER A 19 19.68 11.00 4.90
C SER A 19 19.31 11.55 6.27
N ARG A 20 18.73 12.77 6.31
CA ARG A 20 18.25 13.38 7.56
C ARG A 20 17.09 12.59 8.13
N GLU A 21 16.11 12.24 7.30
CA GLU A 21 14.93 11.46 7.71
C GLU A 21 15.25 10.01 8.06
N LYS A 22 16.20 9.38 7.36
CA LYS A 22 16.65 8.02 7.65
C LYS A 22 17.22 7.90 9.06
N GLY A 23 17.90 8.94 9.55
CA GLY A 23 18.67 8.90 10.80
C GLY A 23 19.67 7.74 10.78
N ASP A 24 19.70 6.95 11.86
CA ASP A 24 20.65 5.84 12.05
C ASP A 24 20.27 4.54 11.33
N ARG A 25 19.13 4.52 10.63
CA ARG A 25 18.63 3.31 9.96
C ARG A 25 19.47 2.94 8.74
N ASP A 26 19.39 1.69 8.29
CA ASP A 26 19.99 1.30 7.01
C ASP A 26 19.15 1.80 5.82
N TRP A 27 19.82 2.04 4.68
CA TRP A 27 19.16 2.57 3.47
C TRP A 27 18.11 1.62 2.90
N SER A 28 18.35 0.31 2.94
CA SER A 28 17.46 -0.67 2.34
C SER A 28 16.14 -0.76 3.12
N SER A 29 16.18 -0.81 4.45
CA SER A 29 14.96 -0.82 5.26
C SER A 29 14.20 0.50 5.17
N PHE A 30 14.91 1.63 5.20
CA PHE A 30 14.30 2.95 5.11
C PHE A 30 13.57 3.18 3.78
N LEU A 31 14.23 2.90 2.65
CA LEU A 31 13.61 3.07 1.33
C LEU A 31 12.43 2.11 1.13
N LEU A 32 12.54 0.88 1.65
CA LEU A 32 11.45 -0.09 1.58
C LEU A 32 10.25 0.32 2.43
N GLU A 33 10.47 0.89 3.60
CA GLU A 33 9.41 1.45 4.44
C GLU A 33 8.73 2.64 3.77
N LEU A 34 9.53 3.57 3.21
CA LEU A 34 9.03 4.73 2.49
C LEU A 34 8.10 4.30 1.33
N TYR A 35 8.53 3.31 0.54
CA TYR A 35 7.70 2.74 -0.53
C TYR A 35 6.40 2.11 0.02
N ARG A 36 6.48 1.35 1.10
CA ARG A 36 5.32 0.68 1.71
C ARG A 36 4.31 1.70 2.24
N GLU A 37 4.77 2.76 2.90
CA GLU A 37 3.86 3.77 3.44
C GLU A 37 3.21 4.58 2.32
N ALA A 38 3.97 4.96 1.28
CA ALA A 38 3.39 5.60 0.09
C ALA A 38 2.33 4.71 -0.59
N ARG A 39 2.56 3.39 -0.66
CA ARG A 39 1.59 2.43 -1.19
C ARG A 39 0.34 2.31 -0.31
N ARG A 40 0.51 2.26 1.02
CA ARG A 40 -0.62 2.22 1.98
C ARG A 40 -1.43 3.50 1.94
N GLY A 41 -0.77 4.66 1.82
CA GLY A 41 -1.44 5.96 1.68
C GLY A 41 -2.38 5.98 0.50
N ARG A 42 -1.90 5.61 -0.70
CA ARG A 42 -2.74 5.49 -1.91
C ARG A 42 -3.91 4.52 -1.73
N ALA A 43 -3.67 3.37 -1.08
CA ALA A 43 -4.73 2.39 -0.84
C ALA A 43 -5.80 2.92 0.12
N ARG A 44 -5.40 3.64 1.18
CA ARG A 44 -6.33 4.28 2.13
C ARG A 44 -7.16 5.36 1.45
N GLU A 45 -6.54 6.17 0.60
CA GLU A 45 -7.23 7.23 -0.15
C GLU A 45 -8.30 6.66 -1.07
N ALA A 46 -7.94 5.67 -1.90
CA ALA A 46 -8.90 4.97 -2.76
C ALA A 46 -10.05 4.32 -1.96
N PHE A 47 -9.76 3.73 -0.79
CA PHE A 47 -10.80 3.17 0.06
C PHE A 47 -11.70 4.24 0.68
N SER A 48 -11.13 5.39 1.05
CA SER A 48 -11.89 6.53 1.57
C SER A 48 -12.83 7.10 0.51
N GLU A 49 -12.38 7.19 -0.74
CA GLU A 49 -13.22 7.59 -1.88
C GLU A 49 -14.37 6.61 -2.09
N LEU A 50 -14.10 5.30 -2.06
CA LEU A 50 -15.16 4.27 -2.13
C LEU A 50 -16.19 4.43 -1.01
N ARG A 51 -15.74 4.73 0.22
CA ARG A 51 -16.66 4.97 1.36
C ARG A 51 -17.55 6.20 1.16
N ASN A 52 -17.09 7.21 0.42
CA ASN A 52 -17.88 8.39 0.13
C ASN A 52 -18.88 8.17 -1.01
N ILE A 53 -18.63 7.20 -1.88
CA ILE A 53 -19.50 6.85 -3.01
C ILE A 53 -20.58 5.85 -2.59
N LEU A 54 -20.23 4.87 -1.75
CA LEU A 54 -21.12 3.77 -1.37
C LEU A 54 -21.97 4.14 -0.16
N GLY A 55 -23.29 4.10 -0.34
CA GLY A 55 -24.25 4.24 0.75
C GLY A 55 -24.45 2.92 1.54
N PRO A 56 -25.23 2.94 2.63
CA PRO A 56 -25.56 1.75 3.39
C PRO A 56 -26.18 0.62 2.52
N GLU A 57 -27.06 0.98 1.58
CA GLU A 57 -27.68 0.02 0.66
C GLU A 57 -26.66 -0.64 -0.29
N ASP A 58 -25.67 0.11 -0.79
CA ASP A 58 -24.63 -0.44 -1.65
C ASP A 58 -23.76 -1.46 -0.90
N LEU A 59 -23.46 -1.19 0.38
CA LEU A 59 -22.72 -2.11 1.24
C LEU A 59 -23.52 -3.39 1.51
N GLU A 60 -24.82 -3.29 1.79
CA GLU A 60 -25.70 -4.46 1.94
C GLU A 60 -25.77 -5.29 0.65
N ASN A 61 -25.87 -4.63 -0.50
CA ASN A 61 -25.88 -5.29 -1.80
C ASN A 61 -24.56 -6.01 -2.09
N ILE A 62 -23.41 -5.42 -1.76
CA ILE A 62 -22.08 -6.07 -1.89
C ILE A 62 -21.99 -7.31 -1.00
N VAL A 63 -22.46 -7.23 0.25
CA VAL A 63 -22.46 -8.36 1.19
C VAL A 63 -23.35 -9.49 0.67
N ARG A 64 -24.56 -9.17 0.20
CA ARG A 64 -25.49 -10.15 -0.37
C ARG A 64 -24.90 -10.82 -1.61
N ALA A 65 -24.40 -10.05 -2.58
CA ALA A 65 -23.78 -10.59 -3.79
C ALA A 65 -22.54 -11.44 -3.48
N SER A 66 -21.72 -11.05 -2.50
CA SER A 66 -20.56 -11.84 -2.07
C SER A 66 -20.94 -13.18 -1.42
N LYS A 67 -22.07 -13.21 -0.69
CA LYS A 67 -22.61 -14.43 -0.09
C LYS A 67 -23.16 -15.36 -1.17
N GLU A 68 -23.99 -14.84 -2.06
CA GLU A 68 -24.56 -15.58 -3.20
C GLU A 68 -23.45 -16.15 -4.11
N PHE A 69 -22.40 -15.37 -4.38
CA PHE A 69 -21.23 -15.84 -5.13
C PHE A 69 -20.54 -17.03 -4.44
N ARG A 70 -20.27 -16.93 -3.12
CA ARG A 70 -19.62 -18.02 -2.37
C ARG A 70 -20.46 -19.27 -2.25
N GLU A 71 -21.79 -19.12 -2.16
CA GLU A 71 -22.73 -20.25 -2.16
C GLU A 71 -22.81 -20.90 -3.54
N GLY A 72 -22.81 -20.11 -4.63
CA GLY A 72 -22.78 -20.61 -6.01
C GLY A 72 -21.49 -21.33 -6.40
N PHE A 73 -20.36 -21.00 -5.76
CA PHE A 73 -19.08 -21.67 -5.97
C PHE A 73 -18.95 -23.05 -5.26
N ARG A 74 -19.94 -23.48 -4.46
CA ARG A 74 -19.99 -24.83 -3.88
C ARG A 74 -20.46 -25.92 -4.86
N LEU A 75 -20.50 -25.64 -6.16
CA LEU A 75 -20.75 -26.62 -7.21
C LEU A 75 -19.40 -27.21 -7.68
N GLY A 76 -18.88 -28.19 -6.96
CA GLY A 76 -17.67 -28.96 -7.31
C GLY A 76 -16.93 -29.50 -6.11
#